data_AF-A0A8X6Y5I4-F1
#
_entry.id   AF-A0A8X6Y5I4-F1
#
_cell.length_a   1.000
_cell.length_b   1.000
_cell.length_c   1.000
_cell.angle_alpha   90.00
_cell.angle_beta   90.00
_cell.angle_gamma   90.00
#
_symmetry.space_group_name_H-M   'P 1'
#
loop_
_entity.id
_entity.type
_entity.pdbx_description
1 polymer ?
#
loop_
_entity_poly.entity_id
_entity_poly.type
_entity_poly.pdbx_seq_one_letter_code
_entity_poly.pdbx_strand_id
1 'polypeptide(L)'
;MENAQYRLGSKKFTSYGSKWWSLRLGLAICRGECQNGGTCTKPEHCSCTAGWTGKTCSADIDECAKREDNCDHDCINTPGSFRCACKDGYVLQEDGKTCEKRNTTRTERELDSELLKKMETMQKRIESLEEWQRQVLSQDAGDQRDDRINSLSEQIAILEERLEECSCNKRDTIQFPAAQK
;
A
#
# COMPACT_ATOMS: atom_id res chain seq x y z
N MET A 1 5.64 -22.02 27.83
CA MET A 1 6.60 -22.96 28.43
C MET A 1 5.84 -24.24 28.76
N GLU A 2 6.51 -25.40 28.69
CA GLU A 2 6.00 -26.80 28.77
C GLU A 2 5.67 -27.43 27.40
N ASN A 3 6.05 -28.65 27.06
CA ASN A 3 6.80 -29.71 27.75
C ASN A 3 7.39 -30.69 26.72
N ALA A 4 8.66 -31.08 26.86
CA ALA A 4 9.15 -32.40 26.46
C ALA A 4 10.45 -32.70 27.23
N GLN A 5 10.29 -33.32 28.40
CA GLN A 5 11.38 -33.89 29.18
C GLN A 5 11.92 -35.15 28.50
N TYR A 6 13.25 -35.31 28.39
CA TYR A 6 13.86 -36.64 28.51
C TYR A 6 15.20 -36.57 29.26
N ARG A 7 15.36 -37.53 30.18
CA ARG A 7 16.44 -37.66 31.16
C ARG A 7 17.77 -38.03 30.51
N LEU A 8 18.85 -37.34 30.91
CA LEU A 8 20.23 -37.75 30.64
C LEU A 8 20.61 -38.89 31.59
N GLY A 9 20.63 -40.11 31.06
CA GLY A 9 21.22 -41.27 31.72
C GLY A 9 22.71 -41.36 31.40
N SER A 10 23.55 -41.02 32.38
CA SER A 10 25.00 -41.14 32.34
C SER A 10 25.43 -42.60 32.13
N LYS A 11 25.97 -42.97 30.97
CA LYS A 11 26.73 -44.22 30.83
C LYS A 11 28.08 -43.95 30.17
N LYS A 12 29.14 -44.13 30.96
CA LYS A 12 30.54 -44.21 30.52
C LYS A 12 30.68 -45.46 29.64
N PHE A 13 31.32 -45.32 28.49
CA PHE A 13 31.63 -46.45 27.60
C PHE A 13 33.11 -46.80 27.77
N THR A 14 33.40 -47.95 28.39
CA THR A 14 34.70 -48.62 28.27
C THR A 14 34.62 -49.57 27.08
N SER A 15 35.56 -49.46 26.14
CA SER A 15 35.60 -50.32 24.96
C SER A 15 36.55 -51.48 25.18
N TYR A 16 36.01 -52.70 25.31
CA TYR A 16 36.69 -53.92 24.90
C TYR A 16 36.08 -54.34 23.57
N GLY A 17 36.94 -54.46 22.56
CA GLY A 17 36.88 -55.48 21.51
C GLY A 17 35.60 -55.66 20.69
N SER A 18 35.81 -55.55 19.38
CA SER A 18 35.13 -56.30 18.29
C SER A 18 33.83 -55.72 17.73
N LYS A 19 33.93 -55.39 16.42
CA LYS A 19 32.86 -55.12 15.44
C LYS A 19 32.19 -53.74 15.53
N TRP A 20 32.91 -52.73 15.06
CA TRP A 20 32.35 -51.42 14.70
C TRP A 20 32.18 -51.31 13.19
N TRP A 21 31.09 -51.87 12.68
CA TRP A 21 30.42 -51.33 11.49
C TRP A 21 29.10 -50.69 11.93
N SER A 22 29.10 -50.00 13.07
CA SER A 22 28.03 -49.06 13.37
C SER A 22 28.33 -47.78 12.61
N LEU A 23 27.96 -47.78 11.32
CA LEU A 23 27.56 -46.56 10.64
C LEU A 23 26.54 -45.87 11.54
N ARG A 24 26.99 -44.91 12.35
CA ARG A 24 26.08 -43.87 12.83
C ARG A 24 25.65 -43.15 11.58
N LEU A 25 24.49 -43.55 11.04
CA LEU A 25 23.74 -42.76 10.08
C LEU A 25 23.50 -41.42 10.76
N GLY A 26 24.39 -40.47 10.48
CA GLY A 26 24.30 -39.11 10.97
C GLY A 26 23.01 -38.54 10.40
N LEU A 27 21.99 -38.39 11.25
CA LEU A 27 20.85 -37.54 10.93
C LEU A 27 21.43 -36.19 10.55
N ALA A 28 21.22 -35.75 9.31
CA ALA A 28 21.56 -34.42 8.88
C ALA A 28 20.72 -33.45 9.74
N ILE A 29 21.34 -32.89 10.78
CA ILE A 29 20.66 -31.92 11.64
C ILE A 29 20.72 -30.58 10.91
N CYS A 30 19.55 -30.05 10.55
CA CYS A 30 19.38 -28.67 10.18
C CYS A 30 19.74 -27.79 11.39
N ARG A 31 20.97 -27.28 11.39
CA ARG A 31 21.36 -26.15 12.23
C ARG A 31 21.22 -24.92 11.33
N GLY A 32 20.48 -23.92 11.83
CA GLY A 32 20.04 -22.75 11.08
C GLY A 32 18.53 -22.74 10.82
N GLU A 33 17.87 -21.63 11.15
CA GLU A 33 16.45 -21.42 10.85
C GLU A 33 16.30 -20.89 9.42
N CYS A 34 15.70 -21.69 8.53
CA CYS A 34 15.26 -21.21 7.23
C CYS A 34 14.07 -20.27 7.43
N GLN A 35 14.19 -19.03 6.95
CA GLN A 35 13.17 -18.01 7.07
C GLN A 35 12.18 -18.07 5.90
N ASN A 36 11.06 -17.33 6.00
CA ASN A 36 10.11 -17.10 4.92
C ASN A 36 9.56 -18.38 4.25
N GLY A 37 9.38 -19.44 5.03
CA GLY A 37 8.87 -20.73 4.56
C GLY A 37 9.91 -21.61 3.84
N GLY A 38 11.20 -21.25 3.88
CA GLY A 38 12.27 -22.08 3.32
C GLY A 38 12.36 -23.46 3.97
N THR A 39 12.69 -24.48 3.17
CA THR A 39 12.85 -25.86 3.63
C THR A 39 14.32 -26.20 3.79
N CYS A 40 14.73 -26.66 4.97
CA CYS A 40 16.10 -27.12 5.17
C CYS A 40 16.34 -28.46 4.46
N THR A 41 17.36 -28.50 3.60
CA THR A 41 17.71 -29.72 2.85
C THR A 41 19.00 -30.36 3.36
N LYS A 42 19.93 -29.57 3.91
CA LYS A 42 21.21 -30.01 4.53
C LYS A 42 21.61 -29.01 5.62
N PRO A 43 22.58 -29.35 6.51
CA PRO A 43 23.08 -28.38 7.50
C PRO A 43 23.50 -27.06 6.83
N GLU A 44 23.04 -25.93 7.36
CA GLU A 44 23.31 -24.58 6.81
C GLU A 44 22.86 -24.36 5.34
N HIS A 45 21.96 -25.20 4.82
CA HIS A 45 21.47 -25.12 3.44
C HIS A 45 19.94 -25.19 3.37
N CYS A 46 19.35 -24.06 3.01
CA CYS A 46 17.92 -23.92 2.78
C CYS A 46 17.58 -23.93 1.28
N SER A 47 16.49 -24.60 0.94
CA SER A 47 15.75 -24.41 -0.31
C SER A 47 14.70 -23.33 -0.07
N CYS A 48 14.84 -22.18 -0.74
CA CYS A 48 13.96 -21.04 -0.53
C CYS A 48 12.66 -21.14 -1.33
N THR A 49 11.61 -20.53 -0.78
CA THR A 49 10.36 -20.25 -1.48
C THR A 49 10.58 -19.21 -2.56
N ALA A 50 9.67 -19.11 -3.53
CA ALA A 50 9.72 -18.08 -4.57
C ALA A 50 9.77 -16.68 -3.94
N GLY A 51 10.54 -15.77 -4.56
CA GLY A 51 10.78 -14.42 -4.06
C GLY A 51 11.87 -14.29 -2.97
N TRP A 52 12.48 -15.40 -2.52
CA TRP A 52 13.51 -15.36 -1.47
C TRP A 52 14.83 -16.00 -1.90
N THR A 53 15.92 -15.48 -1.33
CA THR A 53 17.29 -15.94 -1.60
C THR A 53 18.18 -15.87 -0.35
N GLY A 54 19.44 -16.28 -0.52
CA GLY A 54 20.44 -16.39 0.53
C GLY A 54 20.44 -17.73 1.24
N LYS A 55 21.46 -17.96 2.10
CA LYS A 55 21.67 -19.25 2.77
C LYS A 55 20.51 -19.67 3.69
N THR A 56 19.85 -18.67 4.29
CA THR A 56 18.76 -18.82 5.25
C THR A 56 17.42 -18.30 4.72
N CYS A 57 17.32 -17.99 3.42
CA CYS A 57 16.11 -17.43 2.79
C CYS A 57 15.65 -16.09 3.39
N SER A 58 16.57 -15.34 3.97
CA SER A 58 16.29 -14.06 4.64
C SER A 58 16.37 -12.85 3.70
N ALA A 59 16.95 -13.01 2.51
CA ALA A 59 17.09 -11.93 1.55
C ALA A 59 15.96 -12.00 0.54
N ASP A 60 15.27 -10.89 0.36
CA ASP A 60 14.27 -10.70 -0.68
C ASP A 60 14.92 -10.67 -2.06
N ILE A 61 14.23 -11.21 -3.07
CA ILE A 61 14.61 -11.03 -4.46
C ILE A 61 13.86 -9.81 -4.97
N ASP A 62 14.58 -8.74 -5.27
CA ASP A 62 13.96 -7.58 -5.92
C ASP A 62 13.81 -7.83 -7.43
N GLU A 63 12.65 -8.34 -7.85
CA GLU A 63 12.37 -8.61 -9.27
C GLU A 63 12.31 -7.31 -10.10
N CYS A 64 11.91 -6.19 -9.49
CA CYS A 64 11.86 -4.89 -10.17
C CYS A 64 13.27 -4.39 -10.51
N ALA A 65 14.23 -4.52 -9.58
CA ALA A 65 15.62 -4.14 -9.80
C ALA A 65 16.29 -4.99 -10.88
N LYS A 66 15.86 -6.26 -11.01
CA LYS A 66 16.33 -7.20 -12.04
C LYS A 66 15.61 -7.06 -13.37
N ARG A 67 14.49 -6.32 -13.43
CA ARG A 67 13.60 -6.21 -14.59
C ARG A 67 13.04 -7.57 -15.03
N GLU A 68 12.73 -8.42 -14.07
CA GLU A 68 12.13 -9.75 -14.27
C GLU A 68 10.62 -9.75 -13.91
N ASP A 69 10.05 -8.58 -13.62
CA ASP A 69 8.68 -8.37 -13.14
C ASP A 69 7.60 -8.54 -14.22
N ASN A 70 7.93 -8.20 -15.47
CA ASN A 70 7.00 -8.26 -16.60
C ASN A 70 5.74 -7.39 -16.40
N CYS A 71 5.86 -6.29 -15.64
CA CYS A 71 4.86 -5.24 -15.55
C CYS A 71 4.85 -4.41 -16.83
N ASP A 72 3.66 -3.95 -17.25
CA ASP A 72 3.53 -3.07 -18.41
C ASP A 72 4.05 -1.65 -18.13
N HIS A 73 3.77 -1.14 -16.92
CA HIS A 73 4.22 0.16 -16.45
C HIS A 73 5.20 0.05 -15.27
N ASP A 74 4.76 0.42 -14.07
CA ASP A 74 5.65 0.57 -12.92
C ASP A 74 5.65 -0.73 -12.10
N CYS A 75 6.83 -1.17 -11.67
CA CYS A 75 7.01 -2.29 -10.76
C CYS A 75 7.27 -1.79 -9.34
N ILE A 76 6.58 -2.37 -8.36
CA ILE A 76 6.74 -2.08 -6.94
C ILE A 76 7.16 -3.36 -6.23
N ASN A 77 8.40 -3.37 -5.73
CA ASN A 77 8.93 -4.51 -5.00
C ASN A 77 8.24 -4.64 -3.63
N THR A 78 8.01 -5.87 -3.19
CA THR A 78 7.45 -6.21 -1.88
C THR A 78 8.20 -7.40 -1.27
N PRO A 79 8.21 -7.59 0.05
CA PRO A 79 8.90 -8.75 0.62
C PRO A 79 8.32 -10.08 0.10
N GLY A 80 9.13 -10.83 -0.65
CA GLY A 80 8.82 -12.12 -1.24
C GLY A 80 8.03 -12.08 -2.55
N SER A 81 7.80 -10.91 -3.15
CA SER A 81 7.03 -10.75 -4.40
C SER A 81 7.16 -9.33 -4.96
N PHE A 82 6.51 -9.04 -6.08
CA PHE A 82 6.27 -7.67 -6.53
C PHE A 82 4.80 -7.47 -6.90
N ARG A 83 4.42 -6.22 -7.16
CA ARG A 83 3.15 -5.88 -7.82
C ARG A 83 3.35 -4.81 -8.87
N CYS A 84 2.51 -4.81 -9.89
CA CYS A 84 2.52 -3.79 -10.92
C CYS A 84 1.60 -2.63 -10.54
N ALA A 85 1.94 -1.44 -11.02
CA ALA A 85 1.14 -0.23 -10.91
C ALA A 85 1.07 0.47 -12.27
N CYS A 86 -0.05 1.14 -12.53
CA CYS A 86 -0.26 1.86 -13.77
C CYS A 86 -0.10 3.36 -13.56
N LYS A 87 0.48 4.02 -14.55
CA LYS A 87 0.54 5.48 -14.65
C LYS A 87 -0.85 6.10 -14.76
N ASP A 88 -0.94 7.40 -14.47
CA ASP A 88 -2.18 8.17 -14.52
C ASP A 88 -2.94 7.98 -15.84
N GLY A 89 -4.24 7.77 -15.74
CA GLY A 89 -5.12 7.52 -16.88
C GLY A 89 -5.13 6.07 -17.39
N TYR A 90 -4.44 5.15 -16.71
CA TYR A 90 -4.48 3.72 -16.99
C TYR A 90 -5.04 2.93 -15.80
N VAL A 91 -5.54 1.74 -16.06
CA VAL A 91 -6.12 0.83 -15.07
C VAL A 91 -5.44 -0.53 -15.18
N LEU A 92 -5.04 -1.09 -14.03
CA LEU A 92 -4.44 -2.40 -13.95
C LEU A 92 -5.50 -3.46 -14.24
N GLN A 93 -5.20 -4.37 -15.18
CA GLN A 93 -6.11 -5.43 -15.59
C GLN A 93 -6.11 -6.61 -14.61
N GLU A 94 -7.02 -7.57 -14.84
CA GLU A 94 -7.18 -8.75 -13.96
C GLU A 94 -5.93 -9.65 -13.90
N ASP A 95 -5.05 -9.58 -14.90
CA ASP A 95 -3.77 -10.29 -14.90
C ASP A 95 -2.75 -9.70 -13.91
N GLY A 96 -3.05 -8.54 -13.32
CA GLY A 96 -2.21 -7.85 -12.36
C GLY A 96 -0.92 -7.28 -12.96
N LYS A 97 -0.81 -7.22 -14.30
CA LYS A 97 0.42 -6.81 -15.00
C LYS A 97 0.19 -5.82 -16.12
N THR A 98 -0.91 -5.98 -16.87
CA THR A 98 -1.23 -5.17 -18.04
C THR A 98 -1.93 -3.88 -17.62
N CYS A 99 -1.55 -2.76 -18.24
CA CYS A 99 -2.18 -1.46 -18.01
C CYS A 99 -2.95 -1.02 -19.25
N GLU A 100 -4.27 -0.92 -19.14
CA GLU A 100 -5.09 -0.40 -20.23
C GLU A 100 -5.51 1.04 -19.96
N LYS A 101 -5.53 1.86 -21.01
CA LYS A 101 -5.98 3.24 -20.91
C LYS A 101 -7.43 3.23 -20.45
N ARG A 102 -7.75 4.01 -19.41
CA ARG A 102 -9.11 4.20 -18.93
C ARG A 102 -9.96 4.66 -20.12
N ASN A 103 -10.89 3.82 -20.56
CA ASN A 103 -11.74 4.12 -21.70
C ASN A 103 -12.83 5.09 -21.25
N THR A 104 -12.46 6.37 -21.18
CA THR A 104 -13.42 7.44 -20.94
C THR A 104 -14.28 7.60 -22.20
N THR A 105 -15.29 6.75 -22.33
CA THR A 105 -16.15 6.73 -23.51
C THR A 105 -16.88 8.07 -23.67
N ARG A 106 -17.40 8.35 -24.86
CA ARG A 106 -17.97 9.64 -25.27
C ARG A 106 -19.01 10.23 -24.29
N THR A 107 -19.67 9.39 -23.50
CA THR A 107 -20.58 9.76 -22.41
C THR A 107 -19.89 10.35 -21.18
N GLU A 108 -18.63 10.02 -20.90
CA GLU A 108 -17.83 10.66 -19.85
C GLU A 108 -17.38 12.07 -20.25
N ARG A 109 -17.17 12.35 -21.54
CA ARG A 109 -16.97 13.75 -21.99
C ARG A 109 -18.22 14.62 -21.79
N GLU A 110 -19.40 14.02 -21.82
CA GLU A 110 -20.67 14.69 -21.50
C GLU A 110 -20.87 14.81 -19.97
N LEU A 111 -20.50 13.78 -19.19
CA LEU A 111 -20.53 13.80 -17.72
C LEU A 111 -19.50 14.77 -17.12
N ASP A 112 -18.29 14.83 -17.69
CA ASP A 112 -17.24 15.81 -17.35
C ASP A 112 -17.67 17.22 -17.75
N SER A 113 -18.39 17.40 -18.87
CA SER A 113 -18.94 18.70 -19.26
C SER A 113 -20.02 19.17 -18.27
N GLU A 114 -20.87 18.26 -17.80
CA GLU A 114 -21.92 18.60 -16.83
C GLU A 114 -21.36 18.79 -15.41
N LEU A 115 -20.38 17.98 -15.00
CA LEU A 115 -19.68 18.13 -13.72
C LEU A 115 -18.84 19.42 -13.70
N LEU A 116 -18.11 19.72 -14.80
CA LEU A 116 -17.37 20.98 -14.95
C LEU A 116 -18.32 22.19 -14.92
N LYS A 117 -19.47 22.14 -15.59
CA LYS A 117 -20.50 23.19 -15.50
C LYS A 117 -21.05 23.34 -14.09
N LYS A 118 -21.29 22.24 -13.38
CA LYS A 118 -21.73 22.27 -11.97
C LYS A 118 -20.66 22.91 -11.08
N MET A 119 -19.38 22.56 -11.27
CA MET A 119 -18.26 23.17 -10.56
C MET A 119 -18.13 24.67 -10.87
N GLU A 120 -18.22 25.09 -12.13
CA GLU A 120 -18.21 26.50 -12.53
C GLU A 120 -19.41 27.28 -11.94
N THR A 121 -20.59 26.68 -11.86
CA THR A 121 -21.76 27.33 -11.25
C THR A 121 -21.62 27.50 -9.74
N MET A 122 -21.01 26.54 -9.05
CA MET A 122 -20.71 26.65 -7.62
C MET A 122 -19.62 27.70 -7.37
N GLN A 123 -18.57 27.74 -8.20
CA GLN A 123 -17.54 28.78 -8.13
C GLN A 123 -18.12 30.18 -8.32
N LYS A 124 -18.98 30.39 -9.33
CA LYS A 124 -19.68 31.67 -9.54
C LYS A 124 -20.57 32.05 -8.36
N ARG A 125 -21.16 31.06 -7.68
CA ARG A 125 -21.97 31.31 -6.48
C ARG A 125 -21.09 31.77 -5.31
N ILE A 126 -19.90 31.17 -5.14
CA ILE A 126 -18.91 31.61 -4.15
C ILE A 126 -18.47 33.04 -4.44
N GLU A 127 -18.04 33.35 -5.67
CA GLU A 127 -17.63 34.70 -6.09
C GLU A 127 -18.73 35.75 -5.82
N SER A 128 -19.99 35.39 -6.09
CA SER A 128 -21.13 36.27 -5.83
C SER A 128 -21.38 36.50 -4.32
N LEU A 129 -21.13 35.51 -3.48
CA LEU A 129 -21.30 35.62 -2.02
C LEU A 129 -20.15 36.41 -1.40
N GLU A 130 -18.91 36.17 -1.85
CA GLU A 130 -17.74 36.97 -1.46
C GLU A 130 -17.92 38.44 -1.81
N GLU A 131 -18.50 38.74 -2.98
CA GLU A 131 -18.80 40.10 -3.38
C GLU A 131 -19.87 40.75 -2.50
N TRP A 132 -20.93 40.03 -2.15
CA TRP A 132 -21.93 40.55 -1.20
C TRP A 132 -21.32 40.76 0.19
N GLN A 133 -20.41 39.88 0.62
CA GLN A 133 -19.64 40.05 1.87
C GLN A 133 -18.78 41.32 1.84
N ARG A 134 -18.08 41.59 0.72
CA ARG A 134 -17.33 42.84 0.51
C ARG A 134 -18.23 44.08 0.58
N GLN A 135 -19.42 44.02 -0.01
CA GLN A 135 -20.39 45.14 0.03
C GLN A 135 -20.91 45.39 1.45
N VAL A 136 -21.23 44.35 2.22
CA VAL A 136 -21.69 44.48 3.62
C VAL A 136 -20.62 45.09 4.52
N LEU A 137 -19.35 44.70 4.33
CA LEU A 137 -18.20 45.30 5.00
C LEU A 137 -18.04 46.80 4.69
N SER A 138 -18.51 47.26 3.53
CA SER A 138 -18.43 48.66 3.11
C SER A 138 -19.59 49.56 3.58
N GLN A 139 -20.73 49.01 4.05
CA GLN A 139 -21.98 49.78 4.22
C GLN A 139 -22.40 50.13 5.66
N ASP A 140 -22.28 49.27 6.70
CA ASP A 140 -22.80 49.61 8.07
C ASP A 140 -21.93 49.23 9.29
N ALA A 141 -21.44 50.15 10.13
CA ALA A 141 -20.77 49.75 11.40
C ALA A 141 -21.79 49.38 12.50
N GLY A 142 -21.95 48.09 12.84
CA GLY A 142 -22.79 47.63 13.96
C GLY A 142 -23.07 46.11 13.99
N ASP A 143 -23.63 45.62 15.10
CA ASP A 143 -23.93 44.20 15.42
C ASP A 143 -24.70 43.44 14.32
N GLN A 144 -25.64 44.13 13.66
CA GLN A 144 -26.44 43.59 12.55
C GLN A 144 -25.63 43.33 11.26
N ARG A 145 -24.43 43.93 11.14
CA ARG A 145 -23.45 43.67 10.08
C ARG A 145 -22.73 42.35 10.33
N ASP A 146 -22.36 42.10 11.59
CA ASP A 146 -21.59 40.91 12.00
C ASP A 146 -22.42 39.64 11.80
N ASP A 147 -23.72 39.68 12.14
CA ASP A 147 -24.65 38.57 11.87
C ASP A 147 -24.77 38.24 10.38
N ARG A 148 -24.83 39.27 9.52
CA ARG A 148 -24.90 39.10 8.06
C ARG A 148 -23.60 38.56 7.50
N ILE A 149 -22.46 39.00 8.01
CA ILE A 149 -21.13 38.51 7.60
C ILE A 149 -20.94 37.05 8.02
N ASN A 150 -21.36 36.69 9.23
CA ASN A 150 -21.29 35.32 9.74
C ASN A 150 -22.17 34.38 8.89
N SER A 151 -23.39 34.81 8.55
CA SER A 151 -24.31 34.03 7.71
C SER A 151 -23.78 33.80 6.28
N LEU A 152 -22.99 34.74 5.73
CA LEU A 152 -22.34 34.55 4.43
C LEU A 152 -21.14 33.65 4.51
N SER A 153 -20.33 33.84 5.54
CA SER A 153 -19.12 33.06 5.75
C SER A 153 -19.47 31.57 5.88
N GLU A 154 -20.59 31.27 6.54
CA GLU A 154 -21.14 29.90 6.61
C GLU A 154 -21.59 29.38 5.24
N GLN A 155 -22.28 30.19 4.44
CA GLN A 155 -22.70 29.79 3.08
C GLN A 155 -21.52 29.56 2.14
N ILE A 156 -20.47 30.38 2.23
CA ILE A 156 -19.23 30.22 1.46
C ILE A 156 -18.53 28.92 1.87
N ALA A 157 -18.34 28.69 3.17
CA ALA A 157 -17.69 27.48 3.67
C ALA A 157 -18.40 26.19 3.22
N ILE A 158 -19.73 26.16 3.25
CA ILE A 158 -20.51 25.01 2.76
C ILE A 158 -20.32 24.79 1.25
N LEU A 159 -20.22 25.86 0.47
CA LEU A 159 -20.02 25.75 -0.98
C LEU A 159 -18.58 25.34 -1.31
N GLU A 160 -17.60 25.80 -0.55
CA GLU A 160 -16.19 25.39 -0.66
C GLU A 160 -16.04 23.90 -0.32
N GLU A 161 -16.63 23.43 0.78
CA GLU A 161 -16.63 22.00 1.16
C GLU A 161 -17.24 21.12 0.06
N ARG A 162 -18.41 21.51 -0.49
CA ARG A 162 -19.06 20.78 -1.60
C ARG A 162 -18.24 20.81 -2.89
N LEU A 163 -17.43 21.85 -3.11
CA LEU A 163 -16.52 21.94 -4.25
C LEU A 163 -15.31 21.00 -4.07
N GLU A 164 -14.82 20.83 -2.85
CA GLU A 164 -13.79 19.84 -2.50
C GLU A 164 -14.29 18.40 -2.67
N GLU A 165 -15.54 18.12 -2.28
CA GLU A 165 -16.20 16.83 -2.52
C GLU A 165 -16.38 16.56 -4.02
N CYS A 166 -16.70 17.57 -4.82
CA CYS A 166 -16.78 17.45 -6.28
C CYS A 166 -15.41 17.28 -6.97
N SER A 167 -14.31 17.59 -6.28
CA SER A 167 -12.94 17.35 -6.77
C SER A 167 -12.51 15.87 -6.66
N CYS A 168 -13.35 14.99 -6.11
CA CYS A 168 -13.04 13.57 -5.89
C CYS A 168 -13.01 12.71 -7.18
N ASN A 169 -12.63 13.28 -8.34
CA ASN A 169 -12.29 12.52 -9.55
C ASN A 169 -10.92 12.87 -10.13
N LYS A 170 -10.09 13.63 -9.40
CA LYS A 170 -8.69 13.90 -9.77
C LYS A 170 -7.65 13.45 -8.73
N ARG A 171 -8.07 12.87 -7.60
CA ARG A 171 -7.15 12.58 -6.48
C ARG A 171 -7.32 11.19 -5.84
N ASP A 172 -7.74 10.19 -6.62
CA ASP A 172 -7.58 8.78 -6.24
C ASP A 172 -6.32 8.19 -6.88
N THR A 173 -5.18 8.82 -6.59
CA THR A 173 -3.87 8.19 -6.63
C THR A 173 -3.01 8.98 -5.65
N ILE A 174 -3.04 8.60 -4.38
CA ILE A 174 -1.94 8.64 -3.40
C ILE A 174 -2.54 8.21 -2.06
N GLN A 175 -2.11 7.04 -1.64
CA GLN A 175 -2.17 6.52 -0.29
C GLN A 175 -1.48 7.51 0.65
N PHE A 176 -2.23 8.15 1.56
CA PHE A 176 -1.65 8.80 2.74
C PHE A 176 -1.82 7.87 3.95
N PRO A 177 -0.73 7.49 4.64
CA PRO A 177 -0.80 7.09 6.03
C PRO A 177 -0.62 8.34 6.91
N ALA A 178 -1.67 8.75 7.61
CA ALA A 178 -1.64 9.59 8.83
C ALA A 178 -3.10 9.80 9.26
N ALA A 179 -3.52 9.74 10.51
CA ALA A 179 -2.86 9.53 11.78
C ALA A 179 -3.96 9.01 12.73
N GLN A 180 -3.67 7.98 13.51
CA GLN A 180 -4.42 7.74 14.75
C GLN A 180 -3.62 8.34 15.90
N LYS A 181 -4.36 9.05 16.75
CA LYS A 181 -3.95 9.77 17.96
C LYS A 181 -2.88 9.08 18.81
#